data_AF-A0A941RQ78-F1
#
_entry.id   AF-A0A941RQ78-F1
#
_cell.length_a   1.000
_cell.length_b   1.000
_cell.length_c   1.000
_cell.angle_alpha   90.00
_cell.angle_beta   90.00
_cell.angle_gamma   90.00
#
_symmetry.space_group_name_H-M   'P 1'
#
loop_
_entity.id
_entity.type
_entity.pdbx_description
1 polymer ?
#
loop_
_entity_poly.entity_id
_entity_poly.type
_entity_poly.pdbx_seq_one_letter_code
_entity_poly.pdbx_strand_id
1 'polypeptide(L)'
;MSDGQLGWFGIFRLGLVQAAIGSIVVLTTSTMNRIMVVELALPAVVPGALVGLHYAVQFLRPVWGHGSDIAKRRTPWIIGGMLTLAIGATVASASIMV
;
A
#
# COMPACT_ATOMS: atom_id res chain seq x y z
N MET A 1 -26.62 2.06 20.66
CA MET A 1 -25.15 1.97 20.64
C MET A 1 -24.76 0.54 20.98
N SER A 2 -24.70 -0.34 19.97
CA SER A 2 -24.08 -1.64 20.13
C SER A 2 -22.61 -1.46 19.73
N ASP A 3 -21.79 -1.04 20.70
CA ASP A 3 -20.34 -1.04 20.57
C ASP A 3 -19.86 -2.50 20.56
N GLY A 4 -20.05 -3.17 19.41
CA GLY A 4 -19.51 -4.48 19.14
C GLY A 4 -18.00 -4.36 19.08
N GLN A 5 -17.33 -4.60 20.21
CA GLN A 5 -15.88 -4.74 20.27
C GLN A 5 -15.43 -5.71 19.16
N LEU A 6 -14.33 -5.35 18.46
CA LEU A 6 -13.74 -6.19 17.42
C LEU A 6 -13.44 -7.58 18.00
N GLY A 7 -14.23 -8.59 17.62
CA GLY A 7 -13.97 -9.97 18.01
C GLY A 7 -12.67 -10.49 17.40
N TRP A 8 -12.14 -11.58 17.96
CA TRP A 8 -10.88 -12.21 17.53
C TRP A 8 -10.82 -12.49 16.02
N PHE A 9 -11.94 -12.93 15.44
CA PHE A 9 -12.08 -13.14 13.99
C PHE A 9 -11.93 -11.85 13.18
N GLY A 10 -12.43 -10.72 13.70
CA GLY A 10 -12.26 -9.41 13.08
C GLY A 10 -10.80 -8.96 13.06
N ILE A 11 -10.07 -9.20 14.16
CA ILE A 11 -8.63 -8.92 14.26
C ILE A 11 -7.86 -9.77 13.24
N PHE A 12 -8.14 -11.07 13.17
CA PHE A 12 -7.50 -11.97 12.19
C PHE A 12 -7.73 -11.50 10.75
N ARG A 13 -8.97 -11.13 10.40
CA ARG A 13 -9.29 -10.63 9.06
C ARG A 13 -8.56 -9.33 8.72
N LEU A 14 -8.44 -8.39 9.67
CA LEU A 14 -7.65 -7.17 9.48
C LEU A 14 -6.15 -7.47 9.41
N GLY A 15 -5.67 -8.46 10.16
CA GLY A 15 -4.29 -8.95 10.09
C GLY A 15 -3.92 -9.51 8.72
N LEU A 16 -4.82 -10.25 8.07
CA LEU A 16 -4.61 -10.72 6.69
C LEU A 16 -4.50 -9.56 5.69
N VAL A 17 -5.33 -8.53 5.85
CA VAL A 17 -5.24 -7.32 5.03
C VAL A 17 -3.89 -6.63 5.26
N GLN A 18 -3.47 -6.47 6.51
CA GLN A 18 -2.20 -5.86 6.85
C GLN A 18 -1.01 -6.65 6.28
N ALA A 19 -1.07 -7.98 6.33
CA ALA A 19 -0.05 -8.85 5.72
C ALA A 19 0.02 -8.66 4.20
N ALA A 20 -1.13 -8.52 3.53
CA ALA A 20 -1.19 -8.26 2.09
C ALA A 20 -0.67 -6.87 1.71
N ILE A 21 -0.98 -5.83 2.49
CA ILE A 21 -0.39 -4.49 2.29
C ILE A 21 1.13 -4.57 2.46
N GLY A 22 1.59 -5.23 3.52
CA GLY A 22 3.01 -5.40 3.81
C GLY A 22 3.77 -6.14 2.70
N SER A 23 3.20 -7.23 2.17
CA SER A 23 3.86 -8.02 1.12
C SER A 23 4.06 -7.23 -0.17
N ILE A 24 3.04 -6.47 -0.61
CA ILE A 24 3.14 -5.62 -1.80
C ILE A 24 4.21 -4.53 -1.59
N VAL A 25 4.17 -3.85 -0.45
CA VAL A 25 5.11 -2.74 -0.17
C VAL A 25 6.56 -3.25 -0.07
N VAL A 26 6.79 -4.40 0.55
CA VAL A 26 8.13 -5.02 0.65
C VAL A 26 8.64 -5.43 -0.73
N LEU A 27 7.80 -6.00 -1.60
CA LEU A 27 8.18 -6.35 -2.97
C LEU A 27 8.65 -5.10 -3.75
N THR A 28 7.89 -4.00 -3.66
CA THR A 28 8.21 -2.76 -4.39
C THR A 28 9.47 -2.08 -3.85
N THR A 29 9.69 -2.12 -2.54
CA THR A 29 10.83 -1.42 -1.92
C THR A 29 12.12 -2.24 -1.90
N SER A 30 12.03 -3.56 -2.01
CA SER A 30 13.20 -4.45 -2.03
C SER A 30 13.46 -5.00 -3.44
N THR A 31 12.57 -5.85 -3.95
CA THR A 31 12.76 -6.56 -5.22
C THR A 31 12.82 -5.59 -6.39
N MET A 32 11.83 -4.70 -6.53
CA MET A 32 11.82 -3.75 -7.65
C MET A 32 12.96 -2.73 -7.57
N ASN A 33 13.37 -2.31 -6.37
CA ASN A 33 14.53 -1.43 -6.21
C ASN A 33 15.81 -2.07 -6.78
N ARG A 34 16.03 -3.37 -6.50
CA ARG A 34 17.15 -4.12 -7.09
C ARG A 34 17.00 -4.26 -8.59
N ILE A 35 15.82 -4.64 -9.09
CA ILE A 35 15.57 -4.80 -10.53
C ILE A 35 15.86 -3.49 -11.28
N MET A 36 15.37 -2.35 -10.79
CA MET A 36 15.58 -1.04 -11.42
C MET A 36 17.06 -0.67 -11.54
N VAL A 37 17.83 -0.81 -10.45
CA VAL A 37 19.23 -0.37 -10.43
C VAL A 37 20.16 -1.38 -11.09
N VAL A 38 19.97 -2.66 -10.79
CA VAL A 38 20.93 -3.71 -11.16
C VAL A 38 20.58 -4.32 -12.52
N GLU A 39 19.31 -4.64 -12.76
CA GLU A 39 18.90 -5.40 -13.95
C GLU A 39 18.55 -4.46 -15.11
N LEU A 40 17.85 -3.36 -14.83
CA LEU A 40 17.47 -2.35 -15.83
C LEU A 40 18.51 -1.23 -16.00
N ALA A 41 19.59 -1.26 -15.22
CA ALA A 41 20.66 -0.26 -15.22
C ALA A 41 20.16 1.20 -15.08
N LEU A 42 19.03 1.42 -14.41
CA LEU A 42 18.50 2.75 -14.16
C LEU A 42 19.34 3.47 -13.10
N PRO A 43 19.47 4.81 -13.18
CA PRO A 43 20.15 5.58 -12.15
C PRO A 43 19.46 5.37 -10.78
N ALA A 44 20.24 5.14 -9.71
CA ALA A 44 19.73 4.91 -8.36
C ALA A 44 18.87 6.08 -7.80
N VAL A 45 18.98 7.26 -8.39
CA VAL A 45 18.12 8.42 -8.10
C VAL A 45 16.65 8.11 -8.43
N VAL A 46 16.37 7.28 -9.43
CA VAL A 46 15.00 6.92 -9.85
C VAL A 46 14.25 6.21 -8.72
N PRO A 47 14.69 5.04 -8.20
CA PRO A 47 14.00 4.41 -7.08
C PRO A 47 14.05 5.26 -5.81
N GLY A 48 15.15 6.00 -5.58
CA GLY A 48 15.24 6.94 -4.45
C GLY A 48 14.14 8.02 -4.49
N ALA A 49 13.87 8.58 -5.66
CA ALA A 49 12.80 9.55 -5.87
C ALA A 49 11.40 8.92 -5.69
N LEU A 50 11.19 7.69 -6.17
CA LEU A 50 9.93 6.96 -5.97
C LEU A 50 9.66 6.69 -4.48
N VAL A 51 10.68 6.31 -3.72
CA VAL A 51 10.60 6.15 -2.26
C VAL A 51 10.32 7.49 -1.58
N GLY A 52 10.98 8.57 -2.01
CA GLY A 52 10.71 9.93 -1.54
C GLY A 52 9.27 10.36 -1.77
N LEU A 53 8.73 10.09 -2.96
CA LEU A 53 7.32 10.34 -3.30
C LEU A 53 6.38 9.52 -2.41
N HIS A 54 6.70 8.25 -2.16
CA HIS A 54 5.93 7.40 -1.24
C HIS A 54 5.87 8.00 0.18
N TYR A 55 7.00 8.50 0.70
CA TYR A 55 7.02 9.21 1.99
C TYR A 55 6.23 10.52 1.94
N ALA A 56 6.30 11.28 0.85
CA ALA A 56 5.52 12.51 0.68
C ALA A 56 4.00 12.24 0.72
N VAL A 57 3.53 11.15 0.10
CA VAL A 57 2.12 10.74 0.15
C VAL A 57 1.66 10.47 1.60
N GLN A 58 2.57 10.15 2.54
CA GLN A 58 2.18 9.92 3.93
C GLN A 58 1.62 11.17 4.63
N PHE A 59 1.89 12.38 4.12
CA PHE A 59 1.25 13.60 4.62
C PHE A 59 -0.28 13.60 4.43
N LEU A 60 -0.82 12.75 3.55
CA LEU A 60 -2.26 12.60 3.32
C LEU A 60 -2.94 11.69 4.36
N ARG A 61 -2.18 10.98 5.21
CA ARG A 61 -2.72 10.07 6.24
C ARG A 61 -3.77 10.73 7.16
N PRO A 62 -3.60 11.97 7.64
CA PRO A 62 -4.60 12.63 8.48
C PRO A 62 -5.92 12.88 7.73
N VAL A 63 -5.84 13.25 6.44
CA VAL A 63 -7.02 13.53 5.62
C VAL A 63 -7.83 12.27 5.37
N TRP A 64 -7.17 11.16 5.01
CA TRP A 64 -7.84 9.89 4.80
C TRP A 64 -8.40 9.28 6.09
N GLY A 65 -7.70 9.46 7.22
CA GLY A 65 -8.22 9.10 8.54
C GLY A 65 -9.50 9.87 8.88
N HIS A 66 -9.46 11.19 8.74
CA HIS A 66 -10.63 12.05 8.98
C HIS A 66 -11.81 11.72 8.05
N GLY A 67 -11.55 11.52 6.76
CA GLY A 67 -12.58 11.12 5.78
C GLY A 67 -13.21 9.76 6.11
N SER A 68 -12.42 8.81 6.58
CA SER A 68 -12.91 7.49 7.03
C SER A 68 -13.78 7.60 8.28
N ASP A 69 -13.45 8.50 9.21
CA ASP A 69 -14.22 8.71 10.43
C ASP A 69 -15.54 9.45 10.16
N ILE A 70 -15.56 10.45 9.25
CA ILE A 70 -16.79 11.12 8.80
C ILE A 70 -17.75 10.12 8.14
N ALA A 71 -17.23 9.21 7.31
CA ALA A 71 -18.04 8.22 6.59
C ALA A 71 -18.63 7.11 7.50
N LYS A 72 -18.24 7.04 8.78
CA LYS A 72 -18.64 6.03 9.78
C LYS A 72 -18.42 4.56 9.37
N ARG A 73 -17.79 4.27 8.22
CA ARG A 73 -17.52 2.92 7.71
C ARG A 73 -16.10 2.86 7.14
N ARG A 74 -15.22 2.10 7.78
CA ARG A 74 -13.79 1.96 7.42
C ARG A 74 -13.53 0.94 6.29
N THR A 75 -14.43 -0.02 6.11
CA THR A 75 -14.32 -1.08 5.11
C THR A 75 -14.14 -0.59 3.66
N PRO A 76 -14.93 0.39 3.14
CA PRO A 76 -14.72 0.87 1.77
C PRO A 76 -13.36 1.55 1.57
N TRP A 77 -12.83 2.24 2.59
CA TRP A 77 -11.50 2.85 2.56
C TRP A 77 -10.38 1.80 2.50
N ILE A 78 -10.52 0.72 3.28
CA ILE A 78 -9.57 -0.41 3.25
C ILE A 78 -9.57 -1.07 1.87
N ILE A 79 -10.74 -1.37 1.32
CA ILE A 79 -10.86 -2.01 0.00
C ILE A 79 -10.32 -1.09 -1.09
N GLY A 80 -10.64 0.21 -1.06
CA GLY A 80 -10.14 1.20 -2.00
C GLY A 80 -8.60 1.30 -1.97
N GLY A 81 -8.00 1.35 -0.78
CA GLY A 81 -6.55 1.33 -0.62
C GLY A 81 -5.91 0.04 -1.16
N MET A 82 -6.48 -1.11 -0.82
CA MET A 82 -6.01 -2.41 -1.32
C MET A 82 -6.09 -2.53 -2.85
N LEU A 83 -7.20 -2.12 -3.45
CA LEU A 83 -7.35 -2.13 -4.90
C LEU A 83 -6.33 -1.21 -5.58
N THR A 84 -6.13 -0.01 -5.03
CA THR A 84 -5.14 0.94 -5.56
C THR A 84 -3.72 0.35 -5.53
N LEU A 85 -3.35 -0.27 -4.40
CA LEU A 85 -2.05 -0.93 -4.26
C LEU A 85 -1.89 -2.14 -5.20
N ALA A 86 -2.91 -3.00 -5.28
CA ALA A 86 -2.88 -4.19 -6.12
C ALA A 86 -2.76 -3.82 -7.60
N ILE A 87 -3.57 -2.89 -8.08
CA ILE A 87 -3.52 -2.41 -9.46
C ILE A 87 -2.15 -1.78 -9.75
N GLY A 88 -1.66 -0.91 -8.86
CA GLY A 88 -0.35 -0.28 -9.02
C GLY A 88 0.79 -1.30 -9.11
N ALA A 89 0.80 -2.30 -8.24
CA ALA A 89 1.80 -3.35 -8.24
C ALA A 89 1.74 -4.23 -9.50
N THR A 90 0.54 -4.60 -9.95
CA THR A 90 0.37 -5.39 -11.18
C THR A 90 0.81 -4.62 -12.42
N VAL A 91 0.43 -3.34 -12.54
CA VAL A 91 0.86 -2.48 -13.66
C VAL A 91 2.39 -2.32 -13.65
N ALA A 92 2.97 -2.09 -12.48
CA ALA A 92 4.42 -1.96 -12.35
C ALA A 92 5.15 -3.26 -12.71
N SER A 93 4.64 -4.41 -12.28
CA SER A 93 5.19 -5.72 -12.66
C SER A 93 5.08 -5.98 -14.16
N ALA A 94 3.94 -5.62 -14.78
CA ALA A 94 3.74 -5.78 -16.22
C ALA A 94 4.70 -4.90 -17.03
N SER A 95 5.01 -3.68 -16.55
CA SER A 95 5.91 -2.76 -17.24
C SER A 95 7.36 -3.22 -17.29
N ILE A 96 7.79 -4.10 -16.37
CA ILE A 96 9.14 -4.69 -16.37
C ILE A 96 9.22 -5.87 -17.34
N MET A 97 8.08 -6.51 -17.63
CA MET A 97 8.01 -7.72 -18.46
C MET A 97 7.98 -7.42 -19.97
N VAL A 98 7.86 -6.14 -20.35
CA VAL A 98 7.84 -5.63 -21.73
C VAL A 98 9.20 -5.03 -22.07
#